data_AF-A0AAV1XCM1-F1
#
_entry.id   AF-A0AAV1XCM1-F1
#
_cell.length_a   1.000
_cell.length_b   1.000
_cell.length_c   1.000
_cell.angle_alpha   90.00
_cell.angle_beta   90.00
_cell.angle_gamma   90.00
#
_symmetry.space_group_name_H-M   'P 1'
#
loop_
_entity.id
_entity.type
_entity.pdbx_description
1 polymer ?
#
loop_
_entity_poly.entity_id
_entity_poly.type
_entity_poly.pdbx_seq_one_letter_code
_entity_poly.pdbx_strand_id
1 'polypeptide(L)'
;MPKVRWGPEPVCPRLCHFKNLLANKGLLSSDEILLTKNKVSANLVKKYAERNDIFFEQFAKSMIKMGNITPLTGSKGEIRKHCRKINK
;
A
#
# COMPACT_ATOMS: atom_id res chain seq x y z
N MET A 1 -15.31 17.24 16.20
CA MET A 1 -14.38 16.79 15.15
C MET A 1 -12.99 17.28 15.50
N PRO A 2 -11.98 16.42 15.73
CA PRO A 2 -10.66 16.91 16.08
C PRO A 2 -9.99 17.51 14.83
N LYS A 3 -9.49 18.74 14.98
CA LYS A 3 -8.70 19.43 13.95
C LYS A 3 -7.35 18.75 13.80
N VAL A 4 -7.12 18.11 12.66
CA VAL A 4 -5.78 17.70 12.24
C VAL A 4 -4.92 18.94 11.96
N ARG A 5 -3.85 19.14 12.72
CA ARG A 5 -2.89 20.22 12.55
C ARG A 5 -1.75 19.72 11.66
N TRP A 6 -1.76 20.11 10.39
CA TRP A 6 -0.68 19.88 9.44
C TRP A 6 0.48 20.84 9.75
N GLY A 7 1.48 20.37 10.52
CA GLY A 7 2.81 21.00 10.55
C GLY A 7 3.62 20.57 9.31
N PRO A 8 4.81 21.15 9.06
CA PRO A 8 5.70 20.64 8.01
C PRO A 8 6.14 19.23 8.41
N GLU A 9 5.45 18.22 7.90
CA GLU A 9 5.85 16.83 8.08
C GLU A 9 7.21 16.65 7.39
N PRO A 10 8.21 16.04 8.06
CA PRO A 10 9.41 15.63 7.37
C PRO A 10 8.98 14.74 6.21
N VAL A 11 9.47 15.00 4.99
CA VAL A 11 9.16 14.16 3.82
C VAL A 11 9.61 12.76 4.15
N CYS A 12 8.63 11.96 4.52
CA CYS A 12 8.86 10.73 5.21
C CYS A 12 8.93 9.68 4.10
N PRO A 13 10.10 9.06 3.84
CA PRO A 13 10.18 8.00 2.85
C PRO A 13 9.14 6.93 3.19
N ARG A 14 8.58 6.24 2.19
CA ARG A 14 7.45 5.28 2.27
C ARG A 14 7.45 4.30 3.47
N LEU A 15 8.59 4.15 4.14
CA LEU A 15 8.88 3.33 5.32
C LEU A 15 8.23 3.81 6.64
N CYS A 16 7.84 5.08 6.77
CA CYS A 16 7.24 5.55 8.02
C CYS A 16 5.72 5.42 8.08
N HIS A 17 5.08 4.92 7.01
CA HIS A 17 3.63 4.67 7.02
C HIS A 17 3.24 3.77 8.20
N PHE A 18 3.94 2.65 8.41
CA PHE A 18 3.68 1.75 9.54
C PHE A 18 4.08 2.34 10.90
N LYS A 19 5.08 3.23 10.93
CA LYS A 19 5.46 3.96 12.17
C LYS A 19 4.39 4.98 12.56
N ASN A 20 3.79 5.66 11.59
CA ASN A 20 2.68 6.57 11.80
C ASN A 20 1.45 5.81 12.32
N LEU A 21 1.19 4.60 11.81
CA LEU A 21 0.14 3.74 12.34
C LEU A 21 0.36 3.35 13.79
N LEU A 22 1.58 3.00 14.19
CA LEU A 22 1.90 2.73 15.61
C LEU A 22 1.73 3.97 16.50
N ALA A 23 1.94 5.17 15.94
CA ALA A 23 1.72 6.43 16.64
C ALA A 23 0.26 6.92 16.61
N ASN A 24 -0.68 6.12 16.08
CA ASN A 24 -2.07 6.53 15.82
C ASN A 24 -2.18 7.83 15.01
N LYS A 25 -1.27 8.00 14.05
CA LYS A 25 -1.23 9.09 13.07
C LYS A 25 -1.61 8.57 11.68
N GLY A 26 -2.54 7.61 11.61
CA GLY A 26 -3.12 7.17 10.36
C GLY A 26 -3.97 8.29 9.77
N LEU A 27 -3.81 8.60 8.49
CA LEU A 27 -4.63 9.63 7.85
C LEU A 27 -6.04 9.13 7.56
N LEU A 28 -6.14 7.86 7.13
CA LEU A 28 -7.40 7.23 6.73
C LEU A 28 -7.81 6.18 7.76
N SER A 29 -9.12 6.06 7.97
CA SER A 29 -9.68 5.02 8.84
C SER A 29 -9.36 3.60 8.35
N SER A 30 -9.19 3.41 7.04
CA SER A 30 -8.73 2.15 6.45
C SER A 30 -7.37 1.71 7.00
N ASP A 31 -6.50 2.67 7.31
CA ASP A 31 -5.13 2.39 7.70
C ASP A 31 -5.06 2.08 9.21
N GLU A 32 -5.81 2.83 10.03
CA GLU A 32 -5.91 2.57 11.49
C GLU A 32 -6.54 1.21 11.80
N ILE A 33 -7.46 0.75 10.94
CA ILE A 33 -8.09 -0.57 11.07
C ILE A 33 -7.08 -1.72 10.97
N LEU A 34 -5.96 -1.52 10.26
CA LEU A 34 -4.89 -2.52 10.14
C LEU A 34 -4.24 -2.85 11.50
N LEU A 35 -4.22 -1.88 12.41
CA LEU A 35 -3.68 -2.06 13.76
C LEU A 35 -4.76 -2.48 14.77
N THR A 36 -6.00 -2.01 14.60
CA THR A 36 -7.03 -2.09 15.65
C THR A 36 -7.98 -3.27 15.52
N LYS A 37 -8.34 -3.72 14.30
CA LYS A 37 -9.39 -4.74 14.13
C LYS A 37 -8.90 -6.19 14.09
N ASN A 38 -7.66 -6.44 13.67
CA ASN A 38 -7.16 -7.80 13.48
C ASN A 38 -5.76 -7.97 14.07
N LYS A 39 -5.60 -8.93 14.99
CA LYS A 39 -4.34 -9.23 15.68
C LYS A 39 -3.22 -9.68 14.72
N VAL A 40 -3.56 -10.40 13.65
CA VAL A 40 -2.59 -10.84 12.64
C VAL A 40 -2.05 -9.65 11.86
N SER A 41 -2.95 -8.78 11.37
CA SER A 41 -2.58 -7.56 10.66
C SER A 41 -1.79 -6.61 11.56
N ALA A 42 -2.18 -6.45 12.82
CA ALA A 42 -1.47 -5.63 13.80
C ALA A 42 -0.03 -6.11 14.03
N ASN A 43 0.18 -7.43 14.08
CA ASN A 43 1.52 -8.00 14.21
C ASN A 43 2.38 -7.74 12.96
N LEU A 44 1.79 -7.80 11.76
CA LEU A 44 2.48 -7.44 10.52
C LEU A 44 2.84 -5.96 10.48
N VAL A 45 1.95 -5.07 10.91
CA VAL A 45 2.23 -3.62 11.01
C VAL A 45 3.45 -3.37 11.90
N LYS A 46 3.52 -4.01 13.07
CA LYS A 46 4.70 -3.91 13.96
C LYS A 46 5.97 -4.43 13.29
N LYS A 47 5.89 -5.61 12.68
CA LYS A 47 7.02 -6.22 11.97
C LYS A 47 7.56 -5.36 10.83
N TYR A 48 6.66 -4.74 10.04
CA TYR A 48 7.04 -3.85 8.95
C TYR A 48 7.55 -2.49 9.42
N ALA A 49 7.10 -2.00 10.58
CA ALA A 49 7.60 -0.77 11.18
C ALA A 49 9.04 -0.93 11.73
N GLU A 50 9.39 -2.12 12.20
CA GLU A 50 10.72 -2.45 12.73
C GLU A 50 11.72 -2.82 11.63
N ARG A 51 11.26 -3.59 10.62
CA ARG A 51 12.11 -4.20 9.58
C ARG A 51 11.66 -3.84 8.17
N ASN A 52 12.32 -2.81 7.65
CA ASN A 52 12.10 -2.27 6.30
C ASN A 52 12.38 -3.30 5.18
N ASP A 53 13.37 -4.16 5.36
CA ASP A 53 13.78 -5.20 4.42
C ASP A 53 12.65 -6.22 4.19
N ILE A 54 12.02 -6.67 5.26
CA ILE A 54 10.89 -7.60 5.20
C ILE A 54 9.70 -6.96 4.50
N PHE A 55 9.43 -5.68 4.79
CA PHE A 55 8.36 -4.97 4.11
C PHE A 55 8.56 -4.94 2.59
N PHE A 56 9.75 -4.56 2.11
CA PHE A 56 10.01 -4.49 0.66
C PHE A 56 9.91 -5.85 -0.03
N GLU A 57 10.42 -6.91 0.62
CA GLU A 57 10.31 -8.26 0.09
C GLU A 57 8.84 -8.70 -0.08
N GLN A 58 8.03 -8.49 0.96
CA GLN A 58 6.62 -8.86 0.95
C GLN A 58 5.79 -7.95 0.05
N PHE A 59 6.16 -6.68 -0.05
CA PHE A 59 5.55 -5.72 -0.96
C PHE A 59 5.76 -6.17 -2.41
N ALA A 60 6.98 -6.54 -2.80
CA ALA A 60 7.26 -7.04 -4.15
C ALA A 60 6.44 -8.29 -4.49
N LYS A 61 6.39 -9.27 -3.57
CA LYS A 61 5.55 -10.48 -3.73
C LYS A 61 4.07 -10.13 -3.89
N SER A 62 3.58 -9.17 -3.11
CA SER A 62 2.18 -8.73 -3.15
C SER A 62 1.85 -8.02 -4.47
N MET A 63 2.75 -7.19 -4.99
CA MET A 63 2.57 -6.48 -6.26
C MET A 63 2.59 -7.45 -7.46
N ILE A 64 3.43 -8.49 -7.43
CA ILE A 64 3.41 -9.56 -8.45
C ILE A 64 2.07 -10.30 -8.41
N LYS A 65 1.61 -10.70 -7.23
CA LYS A 65 0.33 -11.39 -7.08
C LYS A 65 -0.85 -10.54 -7.56
N MET A 66 -0.84 -9.24 -7.26
CA MET A 66 -1.85 -8.30 -7.72
C MET A 66 -1.80 -8.08 -9.24
N GLY A 67 -0.60 -7.97 -9.83
CA GLY A 67 -0.44 -7.84 -11.28
C GLY A 67 -0.90 -9.07 -12.07
N ASN A 68 -0.92 -10.24 -11.42
CA ASN A 68 -1.40 -11.48 -12.02
C ASN A 68 -2.92 -11.71 -11.87
N ILE A 69 -3.68 -10.70 -11.42
CA ILE A 69 -5.15 -10.79 -11.39
C ILE A 69 -5.68 -10.70 -12.82
N THR A 70 -6.11 -11.85 -13.34
CA THR A 70 -6.82 -12.01 -14.63
C THR A 70 -6.20 -11.22 -15.81
N PRO A 71 -4.91 -11.37 -16.11
CA PRO A 71 -4.30 -10.65 -17.23
C PRO A 71 -4.82 -11.18 -18.57
N LEU A 72 -4.97 -10.26 -19.51
CA LEU A 72 -5.18 -10.56 -20.92
C LEU A 72 -3.88 -11.09 -21.53
N THR A 73 -3.86 -12.37 -21.91
CA THR A 73 -2.66 -13.08 -22.39
C THR A 73 -2.92 -13.81 -23.71
N GLY A 74 -1.84 -14.09 -24.45
CA GLY A 74 -1.93 -14.68 -25.80
C GLY A 74 -2.67 -13.76 -26.75
N SER A 75 -3.60 -14.32 -27.53
CA SER A 75 -4.43 -13.54 -28.48
C SER A 75 -5.65 -12.88 -27.84
N LYS A 76 -5.80 -12.94 -26.51
CA LYS A 76 -6.91 -12.30 -25.80
C LYS A 76 -6.55 -10.85 -25.52
N GLY A 77 -6.93 -9.92 -26.41
CA GLY A 77 -6.72 -8.47 -26.24
C GLY A 77 -5.95 -7.82 -27.40
N GLU A 78 -5.46 -6.60 -27.17
CA GLU A 78 -4.65 -5.85 -28.15
C GLU A 78 -3.56 -5.02 -27.47
N ILE A 79 -2.46 -4.78 -28.20
CA ILE A 79 -1.45 -3.79 -27.79
C ILE A 79 -1.92 -2.42 -28.28
N ARG A 80 -2.36 -1.55 -27.35
CA ARG A 80 -2.90 -0.23 -27.69
C ARG A 80 -1.79 0.73 -28.13
N LYS A 81 -1.99 1.39 -29.27
CA LYS A 81 -1.14 2.52 -29.72
C LYS A 81 -1.41 3.79 -28.91
N HIS A 82 -2.65 3.93 -28.43
CA HIS A 82 -3.06 5.02 -27.56
C HIS A 82 -3.90 4.46 -26.40
N CYS A 83 -3.45 4.59 -25.14
CA CYS A 83 -4.13 3.98 -23.98
C CYS A 83 -5.62 4.37 -23.86
N ARG A 84 -5.98 5.57 -24.35
CA ARG A 84 -7.34 6.14 -24.30
C ARG A 84 -8.27 5.70 -25.43
N LYS A 85 -7.77 5.00 -26.47
CA LYS A 85 -8.57 4.59 -27.63
C LYS A 85 -8.34 3.11 -27.95
N ILE A 86 -9.38 2.45 -28.44
CA ILE A 86 -9.27 1.11 -29.04
C ILE A 86 -8.67 1.28 -30.44
N ASN A 87 -7.78 0.37 -30.85
CA ASN A 87 -7.26 0.44 -32.22
C ASN A 87 -8.40 0.16 -33.22
N LYS A 88 -8.43 0.91 -34.31
CA LYS A 88 -9.33 0.66 -35.44
C LYS A 88 -8.64 -0.23 -36.46
#